data_AF-A0AAP3YGT5-F1
#
_entry.id   AF-A0AAP3YGT5-F1
#
_cell.length_a   1.000
_cell.length_b   1.000
_cell.length_c   1.000
_cell.angle_alpha   90.00
_cell.angle_beta   90.00
_cell.angle_gamma   90.00
#
_symmetry.space_group_name_H-M   'P 1'
#
loop_
_entity.id
_entity.type
_entity.pdbx_description
1 polymer ?
#
loop_
_entity_poly.entity_id
_entity_poly.type
_entity_poly.pdbx_seq_one_letter_code
_entity_poly.pdbx_strand_id
1 'polypeptide(L)' 'MSDITDIENKYVKLKHVKELLGLIKTRDSYYDWSDSYEKYDNKVKNTVEWLERNAKTI' A
#
# COMPACT_ATOMS: atom_id res chain seq x y z
N MET A 1 15.48 22.41 7.09
CA MET A 1 15.87 21.24 6.27
C MET A 1 14.91 20.05 6.40
N SER A 2 13.94 20.03 7.33
CA SER A 2 12.94 18.94 7.44
C SER A 2 11.72 19.11 6.52
N ASP A 3 11.38 20.34 6.13
CA ASP A 3 10.13 20.59 5.39
C ASP A 3 10.12 20.01 3.95
N ILE A 4 11.28 19.90 3.30
CA ILE A 4 11.41 19.36 1.94
C ILE A 4 11.22 17.83 1.95
N THR A 5 11.78 17.14 2.95
CA THR A 5 11.60 15.69 3.13
C THR A 5 10.15 15.31 3.44
N ASP A 6 9.43 16.15 4.20
CA ASP A 6 8.01 15.93 4.50
C ASP A 6 7.11 16.14 3.28
N ILE A 7 7.46 17.09 2.39
CA ILE A 7 6.70 17.32 1.15
C ILE A 7 6.90 16.16 0.16
N GLU A 8 8.11 15.61 0.03
CA GLU A 8 8.36 14.47 -0.86
C GLU A 8 7.72 13.15 -0.40
N ASN A 9 7.45 13.01 0.90
CA ASN A 9 6.75 11.85 1.47
C ASN A 9 5.21 11.95 1.33
N LYS A 10 4.68 13.16 1.10
CA LYS A 10 3.23 13.40 0.88
C LYS A 10 2.73 13.05 -0.51
N TYR A 11 3.55 12.42 -1.36
CA TYR A 11 3.14 12.03 -2.70
C TYR A 11 3.23 10.52 -2.89
N VAL A 12 2.15 9.95 -3.39
CA VAL A 12 2.12 8.58 -3.89
C VAL A 12 3.05 8.47 -5.10
N LYS A 13 4.22 7.86 -4.88
CA LYS A 13 5.18 7.49 -5.92
C LYS A 13 4.79 6.16 -6.58
N LEU A 14 5.18 5.97 -7.85
CA LEU A 14 4.96 4.73 -8.61
C LEU A 14 5.42 3.46 -7.86
N LYS A 15 6.48 3.57 -7.05
CA LYS A 15 6.97 2.45 -6.22
C LYS A 15 5.90 1.91 -5.27
N HIS A 16 5.08 2.78 -4.66
CA HIS A 16 4.05 2.38 -3.70
C HIS A 16 2.88 1.66 -4.38
N VAL A 17 2.53 2.08 -5.60
CA VAL A 17 1.53 1.38 -6.42
C VAL A 17 2.05 0.00 -6.83
N LYS A 18 3.32 -0.12 -7.21
CA LYS A 18 3.94 -1.41 -7.53
C LYS A 18 4.00 -2.34 -6.31
N GLU A 19 4.29 -1.82 -5.13
CA GLU A 19 4.25 -2.55 -3.86
C GLU A 19 2.84 -3.09 -3.58
N LEU A 20 1.80 -2.26 -3.73
CA LEU A 20 0.40 -2.68 -3.59
C LEU A 20 0.04 -3.81 -4.57
N LEU A 21 0.39 -3.67 -5.86
CA LEU A 21 0.14 -4.71 -6.85
C LEU A 21 0.84 -6.03 -6.50
N GLY A 22 2.06 -5.96 -5.94
CA GLY A 22 2.77 -7.13 -5.44
C GLY A 22 2.07 -7.81 -4.25
N LEU A 23 1.54 -7.01 -3.32
CA LEU A 23 0.77 -7.53 -2.18
C LEU A 23 -0.52 -8.22 -2.63
N ILE A 24 -1.26 -7.62 -3.57
CA ILE A 24 -2.47 -8.21 -4.16
C ILE A 24 -2.14 -9.54 -4.83
N LYS A 25 -1.13 -9.56 -5.71
CA LYS A 25 -0.70 -10.80 -6.38
C LYS A 25 -0.30 -11.90 -5.38
N THR A 26 0.33 -11.52 -4.28
CA THR A 26 0.75 -12.48 -3.25
C THR A 26 -0.46 -13.00 -2.47
N ARG A 27 -1.38 -12.13 -2.06
CA ARG A 27 -2.65 -12.53 -1.43
C ARG A 27 -3.41 -13.54 -2.30
N ASP A 28 -3.56 -13.24 -3.59
CA ASP A 28 -4.33 -14.04 -4.54
C ASP A 28 -3.67 -15.39 -4.88
N SER A 29 -2.42 -15.61 -4.44
CA SER A 29 -1.75 -16.91 -4.55
C SER A 29 -2.10 -17.90 -3.43
N TYR A 30 -2.79 -17.42 -2.38
CA TYR A 30 -3.25 -18.24 -1.26
C TYR A 30 -4.74 -18.51 -1.34
N TYR A 31 -5.17 -19.60 -0.70
CA TYR A 31 -6.60 -19.86 -0.49
C TYR A 31 -7.20 -18.80 0.44
N ASP A 32 -8.40 -18.34 0.13
CA ASP A 32 -9.15 -17.31 0.85
C ASP A 32 -9.40 -17.61 2.33
N TRP A 33 -9.49 -18.88 2.69
CA TRP A 33 -9.62 -19.36 4.08
C TRP A 33 -8.30 -19.51 4.84
N SER A 34 -7.16 -19.25 4.20
CA SER A 34 -5.85 -19.45 4.83
C SER A 34 -5.39 -18.23 5.64
N ASP A 35 -4.68 -18.46 6.74
CA ASP A 35 -4.03 -17.41 7.53
C ASP A 35 -3.10 -16.53 6.68
N SER A 36 -2.50 -17.12 5.64
CA SER A 36 -1.64 -16.39 4.70
C SER A 36 -2.45 -15.40 3.88
N TYR A 37 -3.62 -15.79 3.39
CA TYR A 37 -4.53 -14.87 2.71
C TYR A 37 -4.93 -13.72 3.64
N GLU A 38 -5.40 -14.01 4.86
CA GLU A 38 -5.80 -12.98 5.83
C GLU A 38 -4.65 -12.00 6.13
N LYS A 39 -3.44 -12.53 6.35
CA LYS A 39 -2.24 -11.71 6.58
C LYS A 39 -1.96 -10.74 5.44
N TYR A 40 -2.03 -11.20 4.18
CA TYR A 40 -1.76 -10.34 3.03
C TYR A 40 -2.94 -9.42 2.69
N ASP A 41 -4.17 -9.84 2.96
CA ASP A 41 -5.35 -8.99 2.82
C ASP A 41 -5.29 -7.79 3.78
N ASN A 42 -4.89 -8.01 5.03
CA ASN A 42 -4.66 -6.92 6.00
C ASN A 42 -3.55 -5.97 5.53
N LYS A 43 -2.48 -6.48 4.91
CA LYS A 43 -1.43 -5.62 4.31
C LYS A 43 -1.97 -4.80 3.15
N VAL A 44 -2.74 -5.41 2.24
CA VAL A 44 -3.38 -4.72 1.11
C VAL A 44 -4.25 -3.58 1.62
N LYS A 45 -5.15 -3.85 2.58
CA LYS A 45 -6.03 -2.85 3.20
C LYS A 45 -5.24 -1.69 3.81
N ASN A 46 -4.24 -1.99 4.64
CA ASN A 46 -3.39 -0.97 5.26
C ASN A 46 -2.63 -0.12 4.23
N THR A 47 -2.13 -0.74 3.15
CA THR A 47 -1.46 0.00 2.07
C THR A 47 -2.43 0.89 1.30
N VAL A 48 -3.66 0.44 1.03
CA VAL A 48 -4.70 1.29 0.40
C VAL A 48 -5.02 2.49 1.29
N GLU A 49 -5.26 2.29 2.59
CA GLU A 49 -5.52 3.41 3.51
C GLU A 49 -4.35 4.39 3.58
N TRP A 50 -3.11 3.89 3.57
CA TRP A 50 -1.92 4.74 3.54
C TRP A 50 -1.86 5.55 2.24
N LEU A 51 -2.14 4.93 1.10
CA LEU A 51 -2.17 5.60 -0.19
C LEU A 51 -3.26 6.67 -0.23
N GLU A 52 -4.46 6.40 0.29
CA GLU A 52 -5.54 7.39 0.37
C GLU A 52 -5.17 8.60 1.22
N ARG A 53 -4.50 8.41 2.36
CA ARG A 53 -4.03 9.51 3.23
C ARG A 53 -2.94 10.36 2.57
N ASN A 54 -2.13 9.76 1.71
CA ASN A 54 -0.99 10.41 1.06
C ASN A 54 -1.27 10.82 -0.40
N ALA A 55 -2.39 10.40 -0.98
CA ALA A 55 -2.86 10.89 -2.26
C ALA A 55 -3.54 12.24 -2.01
N LYS A 56 -2.84 13.34 -2.30
CA LYS A 56 -3.50 14.65 -2.33
C LYS A 56 -4.60 14.62 -3.39
N THR A 57 -5.82 14.93 -3.00
CA THR A 57 -6.86 15.38 -3.93
C THR A 57 -6.35 16.68 -4.56
N ILE A 58 -6.14 16.65 -5.87
CA ILE A 58 -5.82 17.85 -6.66
C ILE A 58 -6.98 18.84 -6.57
#